data_AF-A0A2U4EW75-F1
#
_entry.id   AF-A0A2U4EW75-F1
#
_cell.length_a   1.000
_cell.length_b   1.000
_cell.length_c   1.000
_cell.angle_alpha   90.00
_cell.angle_beta   90.00
_cell.angle_gamma   90.00
#
_symmetry.space_group_name_H-M   'P 1'
#
loop_
_entity.id
_entity.type
_entity.pdbx_description
1 polymer ?
#
loop_
_entity_poly.entity_id
_entity_poly.type
_entity_poly.pdbx_seq_one_letter_code
_entity_poly.pdbx_strand_id
1 'polypeptide(L)'
;MINKINKMPLALTGLALGIGGIFNAWTIFTGIKYFAYIGAVISSILILTIITKIFSSFGAFLNDLEHPVSGSTIPTLDMAVMVISSSVVQFIRPLGIAMWFIAIAVHIIFAFTFIAHRINLKDLEHMVPSWFVPPVGIVVAAVSGANMGFPQVSQVIVYIGTVLYIILFPFIFYRIIFHDPLADDRFPAFAVMGAPANLCLCGYLTAFQTYNTALLNFLLALGLFTTFKVYLSLIRAFRIKFIPLFAAYTFPLAVGAQALLKYANYSKSINGEYFYIWNIISIFELIIASMMIIYVFINMIFFVHNNVIKESK
;
A
#
# COMPACT_ATOMS: atom_id res chain seq x y z
N MET A 1 -24.85 -14.19 11.15
CA MET A 1 -24.00 -13.00 10.86
C MET A 1 -22.51 -13.37 10.86
N ILE A 2 -22.02 -14.03 11.91
CA ILE A 2 -20.62 -14.49 12.05
C ILE A 2 -20.13 -15.33 10.85
N ASN A 3 -20.92 -16.32 10.41
CA ASN A 3 -20.56 -17.16 9.24
C ASN A 3 -20.35 -16.35 7.94
N LYS A 4 -21.01 -15.20 7.77
CA LYS A 4 -20.82 -14.33 6.61
C LYS A 4 -19.54 -13.51 6.75
N ILE A 5 -19.27 -12.98 7.93
CA ILE A 5 -18.06 -12.20 8.23
C ILE A 5 -16.80 -13.06 7.99
N ASN A 6 -16.83 -14.34 8.36
CA ASN A 6 -15.69 -15.24 8.17
C ASN A 6 -15.33 -15.48 6.68
N LYS A 7 -16.31 -15.32 5.76
CA LYS A 7 -16.09 -15.42 4.31
C LYS A 7 -15.57 -14.12 3.68
N MET A 8 -15.46 -13.01 4.44
CA MET A 8 -14.97 -11.75 3.88
C MET A 8 -13.52 -11.88 3.39
N PRO A 9 -13.19 -11.40 2.18
CA PRO A 9 -11.85 -11.55 1.64
C PRO A 9 -10.86 -10.65 2.37
N LEU A 10 -9.70 -11.20 2.78
CA LEU A 10 -8.64 -10.41 3.43
C LEU A 10 -8.13 -9.27 2.55
N ALA A 11 -8.24 -9.40 1.23
CA ALA A 11 -7.88 -8.36 0.27
C ALA A 11 -8.62 -7.01 0.47
N LEU A 12 -9.69 -6.97 1.27
CA LEU A 12 -10.32 -5.72 1.70
C LEU A 12 -9.35 -4.79 2.47
N THR A 13 -8.34 -5.35 3.15
CA THR A 13 -7.29 -4.57 3.82
C THR A 13 -6.46 -3.76 2.82
N GLY A 14 -5.99 -4.40 1.75
CA GLY A 14 -5.30 -3.73 0.65
C GLY A 14 -6.17 -2.69 -0.06
N LEU A 15 -7.45 -2.99 -0.28
CA LEU A 15 -8.40 -2.04 -0.86
C LEU A 15 -8.62 -0.82 0.05
N ALA A 16 -8.75 -1.02 1.36
CA ALA A 16 -8.87 0.07 2.33
C ALA A 16 -7.63 0.97 2.31
N LEU A 17 -6.44 0.36 2.35
CA LEU A 17 -5.18 1.08 2.22
C LEU A 17 -5.11 1.89 0.91
N GLY A 18 -5.51 1.29 -0.22
CA GLY A 18 -5.57 1.96 -1.51
C GLY A 18 -6.55 3.14 -1.55
N ILE A 19 -7.73 2.99 -0.97
CA ILE A 19 -8.73 4.06 -0.85
C ILE A 19 -8.20 5.22 -0.01
N GLY A 20 -7.68 4.94 1.19
CA GLY A 20 -7.05 5.98 2.01
C GLY A 20 -5.91 6.69 1.25
N GLY A 21 -5.11 5.92 0.51
CA GLY A 21 -4.05 6.43 -0.33
C GLY A 21 -4.54 7.38 -1.43
N ILE A 22 -5.53 6.99 -2.23
CA ILE A 22 -5.95 7.82 -3.38
C ILE A 22 -6.65 9.10 -2.94
N PHE A 23 -7.43 9.05 -1.87
CA PHE A 23 -8.06 10.24 -1.30
C PHE A 23 -7.01 11.21 -0.73
N ASN A 24 -5.93 10.70 -0.12
CA ASN A 24 -4.79 11.53 0.25
C ASN A 24 -4.09 12.15 -0.98
N ALA A 25 -3.97 11.42 -2.09
CA ALA A 25 -3.44 11.96 -3.34
C ALA A 25 -4.33 13.12 -3.87
N TRP A 26 -5.65 12.96 -3.83
CA TRP A 26 -6.59 14.04 -4.16
C TRP A 26 -6.48 15.25 -3.23
N THR A 27 -6.24 15.04 -1.92
CA THR A 27 -5.94 16.15 -1.00
C THR A 27 -4.65 16.87 -1.37
N ILE A 28 -3.58 16.16 -1.77
CA ILE A 28 -2.33 16.79 -2.22
C ILE A 28 -2.55 17.60 -3.50
N PHE A 29 -3.32 17.07 -4.45
CA PHE A 29 -3.59 17.72 -5.73
C PHE A 29 -4.47 18.97 -5.60
N THR A 30 -5.55 18.88 -4.81
CA THR A 30 -6.55 19.95 -4.69
C THR A 30 -6.29 20.93 -3.55
N GLY A 31 -5.49 20.54 -2.55
CA GLY A 31 -5.37 21.24 -1.28
C GLY A 31 -6.59 21.07 -0.34
N ILE A 32 -7.63 20.34 -0.77
CA ILE A 32 -8.87 20.18 0.00
C ILE A 32 -8.74 18.98 0.95
N LYS A 33 -8.68 19.25 2.26
CA LYS A 33 -8.51 18.23 3.31
C LYS A 33 -9.68 17.24 3.41
N TYR A 34 -10.88 17.61 2.95
CA TYR A 34 -12.06 16.75 3.02
C TYR A 34 -11.92 15.43 2.25
N PHE A 35 -11.10 15.37 1.18
CA PHE A 35 -10.83 14.12 0.49
C PHE A 35 -10.21 13.08 1.45
N ALA A 36 -9.12 13.44 2.15
CA ALA A 36 -8.48 12.57 3.14
C ALA A 36 -9.45 12.06 4.22
N TYR A 37 -10.42 12.88 4.65
CA TYR A 37 -11.43 12.48 5.63
C TYR A 37 -12.43 11.46 5.05
N ILE A 38 -12.91 11.67 3.83
CA ILE A 38 -13.80 10.71 3.15
C ILE A 38 -13.07 9.38 2.96
N GLY A 39 -11.82 9.42 2.49
CA GLY A 39 -10.99 8.23 2.34
C GLY A 39 -10.79 7.47 3.66
N ALA A 40 -10.53 8.20 4.75
CA ALA A 40 -10.38 7.61 6.07
C ALA A 40 -11.66 6.95 6.59
N VAL A 41 -12.83 7.54 6.34
CA VAL A 41 -14.13 6.95 6.73
C VAL A 41 -14.38 5.64 5.97
N ILE A 42 -14.23 5.65 4.64
CA ILE A 42 -14.43 4.44 3.83
C ILE A 42 -13.43 3.35 4.23
N SER A 43 -12.16 3.70 4.41
CA SER A 43 -11.11 2.77 4.83
C SER A 43 -11.40 2.18 6.21
N SER A 44 -11.91 2.99 7.15
CA SER A 44 -12.27 2.54 8.49
C SER A 44 -13.38 1.49 8.45
N ILE A 45 -14.40 1.67 7.61
CA ILE A 45 -15.50 0.69 7.45
C ILE A 45 -14.95 -0.66 6.98
N LEU A 46 -14.06 -0.65 5.97
CA LEU A 46 -13.44 -1.86 5.45
C LEU A 46 -12.52 -2.54 6.48
N ILE A 47 -11.71 -1.77 7.19
CA ILE A 47 -10.80 -2.30 8.21
C ILE A 47 -11.57 -2.87 9.41
N LEU A 48 -12.60 -2.17 9.91
CA LEU A 48 -13.44 -2.68 10.99
C LEU A 48 -14.13 -4.00 10.61
N THR A 49 -14.51 -4.17 9.34
CA THR A 49 -15.06 -5.43 8.83
C THR A 49 -14.06 -6.58 8.98
N ILE A 50 -12.79 -6.34 8.62
CA ILE A 50 -11.73 -7.37 8.72
C ILE A 50 -11.29 -7.60 10.16
N ILE A 51 -11.20 -6.57 11.00
CA ILE A 51 -10.92 -6.73 12.43
C ILE A 51 -11.99 -7.63 13.07
N THR A 52 -13.26 -7.41 12.74
CA THR A 52 -14.36 -8.27 13.23
C THR A 52 -14.19 -9.72 12.77
N LYS A 53 -13.74 -9.94 11.52
CA LYS A 53 -13.40 -11.29 11.02
C LYS A 53 -12.27 -11.93 11.81
N ILE A 54 -11.18 -11.20 12.07
CA ILE A 54 -10.01 -11.72 12.79
C ILE A 54 -10.42 -12.20 14.19
N PHE A 55 -11.20 -11.41 14.93
CA PHE A 55 -11.68 -11.81 16.26
C PHE A 55 -12.72 -12.95 16.20
N SER A 56 -13.51 -13.03 15.13
CA SER A 56 -14.50 -14.11 14.96
C SER A 56 -13.87 -15.46 14.57
N SER A 57 -12.65 -15.47 14.05
CA SER A 57 -11.97 -16.69 13.58
C SER A 57 -10.46 -16.57 13.71
N PHE A 58 -9.98 -16.36 14.95
CA PHE A 58 -8.56 -16.14 15.23
C PHE A 58 -7.67 -17.30 14.79
N GLY A 59 -8.11 -18.55 14.95
CA GLY A 59 -7.36 -19.72 14.48
C GLY A 59 -7.16 -19.73 12.96
N ALA A 60 -8.17 -19.34 12.18
CA ALA A 60 -8.04 -19.23 10.72
C ALA A 60 -7.10 -18.08 10.33
N PHE A 61 -7.11 -16.97 11.09
CA PHE A 61 -6.19 -15.87 10.88
C PHE A 61 -4.72 -16.27 11.11
N LEU A 62 -4.42 -17.11 12.11
CA LEU A 62 -3.07 -17.64 12.30
C LEU A 62 -2.61 -18.47 11.08
N ASN A 63 -3.47 -19.32 10.54
CA ASN A 63 -3.17 -20.05 9.29
C ASN A 63 -2.94 -19.10 8.10
N ASP A 64 -3.70 -18.00 8.02
CA ASP A 64 -3.51 -16.99 6.98
C ASP A 64 -2.14 -16.27 7.10
N LEU A 65 -1.64 -16.04 8.32
CA LEU A 65 -0.31 -15.47 8.56
C LEU A 65 0.81 -16.40 8.08
N GLU A 66 0.62 -17.71 8.20
CA GLU A 66 1.57 -18.73 7.74
C GLU A 66 1.57 -18.94 6.23
N HIS A 67 0.62 -18.38 5.48
CA HIS A 67 0.52 -18.57 4.02
C HIS A 67 1.34 -17.53 3.23
N PRO A 68 2.07 -17.89 2.15
CA PRO A 68 3.05 -17.00 1.49
C PRO A 68 2.44 -15.77 0.82
N VAL A 69 1.21 -15.86 0.33
CA VAL A 69 0.51 -14.73 -0.32
C VAL A 69 -0.30 -13.94 0.71
N SER A 70 -1.27 -14.58 1.37
CA SER A 70 -2.09 -13.98 2.43
C SER A 70 -1.27 -13.33 3.55
N GLY A 71 -0.28 -14.04 4.10
CA GLY A 71 0.59 -13.52 5.16
C GLY A 71 1.39 -12.29 4.74
N SER A 72 1.77 -12.20 3.46
CA SER A 72 2.40 -10.99 2.92
C SER A 72 1.42 -9.84 2.70
N THR A 73 0.11 -10.11 2.62
CA THR A 73 -0.92 -9.08 2.35
C THR A 73 -1.57 -8.55 3.62
N ILE A 74 -1.66 -9.37 4.68
CA ILE A 74 -2.25 -8.99 5.97
C ILE A 74 -1.70 -7.66 6.54
N PRO A 75 -0.40 -7.32 6.44
CA PRO A 75 0.12 -6.06 6.97
C PRO A 75 -0.46 -4.80 6.29
N THR A 76 -1.20 -4.95 5.19
CA THR A 76 -1.97 -3.82 4.64
C THR A 76 -3.07 -3.34 5.59
N LEU A 77 -3.47 -4.15 6.58
CA LEU A 77 -4.44 -3.79 7.62
C LEU A 77 -3.92 -2.63 8.47
N ASP A 78 -2.77 -2.80 9.11
CA ASP A 78 -2.17 -1.81 10.00
C ASP A 78 -1.57 -0.65 9.21
N MET A 79 -1.08 -0.87 7.98
CA MET A 79 -0.75 0.23 7.06
C MET A 79 -1.98 1.12 6.79
N ALA A 80 -3.17 0.54 6.60
CA ALA A 80 -4.39 1.34 6.45
C ALA A 80 -4.72 2.10 7.75
N VAL A 81 -4.51 1.50 8.93
CA VAL A 81 -4.65 2.19 10.22
C VAL A 81 -3.69 3.37 10.33
N MET A 82 -2.43 3.23 9.89
CA MET A 82 -1.48 4.36 9.81
C MET A 82 -2.02 5.48 8.93
N VAL A 83 -2.61 5.17 7.77
CA VAL A 83 -3.22 6.18 6.90
C VAL A 83 -4.43 6.84 7.56
N ILE A 84 -5.34 6.07 8.15
CA ILE A 84 -6.53 6.58 8.86
C ILE A 84 -6.11 7.51 10.00
N SER A 85 -5.06 7.14 10.75
CA SER A 85 -4.56 7.93 11.88
C SER A 85 -4.17 9.36 11.51
N SER A 86 -3.68 9.59 10.28
CA SER A 86 -3.31 10.92 9.79
C SER A 86 -4.50 11.86 9.59
N SER A 87 -5.70 11.31 9.41
CA SER A 87 -6.96 12.06 9.43
C SER A 87 -7.45 12.25 10.86
N VAL A 88 -7.40 11.21 11.69
CA VAL A 88 -7.87 11.25 13.09
C VAL A 88 -7.10 12.28 13.92
N VAL A 89 -5.78 12.41 13.71
CA VAL A 89 -4.93 13.37 14.45
C VAL A 89 -5.37 14.82 14.26
N GLN A 90 -6.07 15.15 13.16
CA GLN A 90 -6.60 16.50 12.89
C GLN A 90 -7.82 16.83 13.76
N PHE A 91 -8.53 15.83 14.29
CA PHE A 91 -9.72 16.00 15.13
C PHE A 91 -9.42 15.70 16.60
N ILE A 92 -8.72 14.60 16.87
CA ILE A 92 -8.37 14.13 18.20
C ILE A 92 -6.89 13.72 18.20
N ARG A 93 -6.02 14.70 18.46
CA ARG A 93 -4.55 14.52 18.35
C ARG A 93 -4.00 13.34 19.15
N PRO A 94 -4.32 13.15 20.44
CA PRO A 94 -3.81 12.01 21.22
C PRO A 94 -4.24 10.66 20.62
N LEU A 95 -5.47 10.56 20.13
CA LEU A 95 -6.00 9.34 19.53
C LEU A 95 -5.29 9.02 18.21
N GLY A 96 -5.11 10.02 17.33
CA GLY A 96 -4.39 9.82 16.07
C GLY A 96 -2.95 9.36 16.28
N ILE A 97 -2.24 9.96 17.24
CA ILE A 97 -0.87 9.55 17.59
C ILE A 97 -0.85 8.13 18.16
N ALA A 98 -1.78 7.79 19.07
CA ALA A 98 -1.86 6.45 19.65
C ALA A 98 -2.13 5.39 18.57
N MET A 99 -3.09 5.64 17.68
CA MET A 99 -3.38 4.76 16.54
C MET A 99 -2.16 4.54 15.65
N TRP A 100 -1.40 5.61 15.37
CA TRP A 100 -0.20 5.55 14.55
C TRP A 100 0.90 4.68 15.18
N PHE A 101 1.21 4.89 16.46
CA PHE A 101 2.23 4.08 17.15
C PHE A 101 1.80 2.63 17.35
N ILE A 102 0.53 2.37 17.66
CA ILE A 102 0.01 1.00 17.75
C ILE A 102 0.12 0.30 16.40
N ALA A 103 -0.24 0.98 15.30
CA ALA A 103 -0.12 0.42 13.97
C ALA A 103 1.34 0.13 13.60
N ILE A 104 2.29 1.01 13.94
CA ILE A 104 3.73 0.76 13.79
C ILE A 104 4.17 -0.50 14.54
N ALA A 105 3.77 -0.65 15.80
CA ALA A 105 4.12 -1.82 16.60
C ALA A 105 3.54 -3.11 16.01
N VAL A 106 2.27 -3.08 15.57
CA VAL A 106 1.62 -4.21 14.90
C VAL A 106 2.31 -4.54 13.58
N HIS A 107 2.71 -3.55 12.79
CA HIS A 107 3.45 -3.76 11.54
C HIS A 107 4.76 -4.50 11.78
N ILE A 108 5.51 -4.08 12.80
CA ILE A 108 6.78 -4.70 13.18
C ILE A 108 6.55 -6.16 13.58
N ILE A 109 5.50 -6.45 14.35
CA ILE A 109 5.11 -7.82 14.70
C ILE A 109 4.84 -8.63 13.42
N PHE A 110 4.01 -8.12 12.51
CA PHE A 110 3.73 -8.81 11.26
C PHE A 110 4.97 -9.04 10.41
N ALA A 111 5.87 -8.05 10.30
CA ALA A 111 7.13 -8.17 9.59
C ALA A 111 8.00 -9.30 10.16
N PHE A 112 8.18 -9.34 11.49
CA PHE A 112 8.95 -10.41 12.13
C PHE A 112 8.28 -11.78 11.96
N THR A 113 6.97 -11.87 12.14
CA THR A 113 6.26 -13.14 11.92
C THR A 113 6.40 -13.61 10.47
N PHE A 114 6.32 -12.71 9.50
CA PHE A 114 6.44 -13.07 8.10
C PHE A 114 7.85 -13.56 7.78
N ILE A 115 8.88 -12.85 8.23
CA ILE A 115 10.28 -13.23 8.04
C ILE A 115 10.55 -14.58 8.70
N ALA A 116 10.07 -14.82 9.92
CA ALA A 116 10.25 -16.09 10.62
C ALA A 116 9.71 -17.29 9.82
N HIS A 117 8.57 -17.12 9.14
CA HIS A 117 7.99 -18.18 8.30
C HIS A 117 8.64 -18.31 6.90
N ARG A 118 9.49 -17.36 6.47
CA ARG A 118 10.04 -17.25 5.09
C ARG A 118 11.55 -17.13 4.99
N ILE A 119 12.26 -17.21 6.12
CA ILE A 119 13.73 -17.08 6.14
C ILE A 119 14.43 -18.25 5.42
N ASN A 120 13.73 -19.36 5.16
CA ASN A 120 14.27 -20.51 4.46
C ASN A 120 14.37 -20.24 2.95
N LEU A 121 15.60 -20.23 2.42
CA LEU A 121 15.91 -19.98 0.99
C LEU A 121 15.25 -20.95 0.00
N LYS A 122 14.70 -22.07 0.46
CA LYS A 122 13.90 -22.98 -0.38
C LYS A 122 12.58 -22.34 -0.85
N ASP A 123 12.14 -21.25 -0.22
CA ASP A 123 10.93 -20.53 -0.59
C ASP A 123 11.12 -19.53 -1.75
N LEU A 124 12.31 -19.45 -2.37
CA LEU A 124 12.56 -18.55 -3.51
C LEU A 124 11.55 -18.78 -4.67
N GLU A 125 11.11 -20.02 -4.89
CA GLU A 125 10.09 -20.36 -5.89
C GLU A 125 8.70 -19.79 -5.52
N HIS A 126 8.40 -19.73 -4.23
CA HIS A 126 7.15 -19.22 -3.67
C HIS A 126 7.14 -17.71 -3.45
N MET A 127 8.30 -17.06 -3.54
CA MET A 127 8.43 -15.63 -3.38
C MET A 127 7.57 -14.90 -4.43
N VAL A 128 6.74 -13.97 -3.98
CA VAL A 128 5.92 -13.13 -4.85
C VAL A 128 6.16 -11.67 -4.52
N PRO A 129 5.91 -10.71 -5.44
CA PRO A 129 6.20 -9.31 -5.17
C PRO A 129 5.49 -8.70 -3.96
N SER A 130 4.37 -9.29 -3.51
CA SER A 130 3.73 -8.87 -2.27
C SER A 130 4.62 -9.05 -1.02
N TRP A 131 5.72 -9.79 -1.10
CA TRP A 131 6.70 -9.94 -0.03
C TRP A 131 7.46 -8.65 0.30
N PHE A 132 7.35 -7.61 -0.54
CA PHE A 132 7.80 -6.28 -0.14
C PHE A 132 6.96 -5.65 0.98
N VAL A 133 5.70 -6.06 1.15
CA VAL A 133 4.78 -5.41 2.09
C VAL A 133 5.25 -5.52 3.54
N PRO A 134 5.60 -6.70 4.10
CA PRO A 134 6.00 -6.77 5.50
C PRO A 134 7.32 -6.01 5.80
N PRO A 135 8.40 -6.10 5.01
CA PRO A 135 9.63 -5.38 5.31
C PRO A 135 9.59 -3.88 4.98
N VAL A 136 8.96 -3.49 3.85
CA VAL A 136 9.02 -2.10 3.35
C VAL A 136 7.75 -1.31 3.67
N GLY A 137 6.64 -1.98 4.00
CA GLY A 137 5.35 -1.35 4.28
C GLY A 137 5.39 -0.37 5.45
N ILE A 138 6.36 -0.50 6.36
CA ILE A 138 6.58 0.41 7.49
C ILE A 138 6.74 1.86 7.05
N VAL A 139 7.22 2.11 5.82
CA VAL A 139 7.38 3.46 5.26
C VAL A 139 6.05 4.22 5.17
N VAL A 140 4.91 3.52 5.16
CA VAL A 140 3.58 4.17 5.26
C VAL A 140 3.48 5.04 6.52
N ALA A 141 4.11 4.65 7.63
CA ALA A 141 4.13 5.46 8.83
C ALA A 141 4.81 6.81 8.59
N ALA A 142 5.88 6.87 7.79
CA ALA A 142 6.52 8.13 7.43
C ALA A 142 5.67 8.98 6.47
N VAL A 143 4.97 8.34 5.53
CA VAL A 143 4.02 9.01 4.62
C VAL A 143 2.86 9.64 5.39
N SER A 144 2.34 8.95 6.41
CA SER A 144 1.22 9.43 7.24
C SER A 144 1.66 10.28 8.44
N GLY A 145 2.97 10.33 8.73
CA GLY A 145 3.55 10.88 9.95
C GLY A 145 3.71 12.40 10.00
N ALA A 146 3.46 13.12 8.91
CA ALA A 146 3.73 14.57 8.78
C ALA A 146 3.17 15.40 9.95
N ASN A 147 1.94 15.08 10.38
CA ASN A 147 1.22 15.84 11.39
C ASN A 147 1.23 15.18 12.78
N MET A 148 2.03 14.13 12.97
CA MET A 148 2.10 13.42 14.26
C MET A 148 2.97 14.16 15.29
N GLY A 149 3.91 14.99 14.84
CA GLY A 149 4.85 15.70 15.70
C GLY A 149 6.10 14.90 16.07
N PHE A 150 6.42 13.85 15.30
CA PHE A 150 7.59 12.99 15.50
C PHE A 150 8.43 12.86 14.21
N PRO A 151 8.99 13.95 13.68
CA PRO A 151 9.70 13.93 12.40
C PRO A 151 10.91 12.98 12.40
N GLN A 152 11.65 12.89 13.51
CA GLN A 152 12.80 11.99 13.64
C GLN A 152 12.39 10.52 13.49
N VAL A 153 11.24 10.13 14.05
CA VAL A 153 10.70 8.77 13.90
C VAL A 153 10.39 8.49 12.44
N SER A 154 9.70 9.41 11.76
CA SER A 154 9.41 9.29 10.33
C SER A 154 10.69 9.19 9.48
N GLN A 155 11.72 9.98 9.79
CA GLN A 155 13.00 9.97 9.08
C GLN A 155 13.73 8.63 9.24
N VAL A 156 13.81 8.12 10.47
CA VAL A 156 14.39 6.79 10.75
C VAL A 156 13.65 5.69 10.00
N ILE A 157 12.31 5.75 9.99
CA ILE A 157 11.47 4.80 9.25
C ILE A 157 11.75 4.84 7.74
N VAL A 158 11.92 6.03 7.14
CA VAL A 158 12.27 6.15 5.71
C VAL A 158 13.61 5.49 5.43
N TYR A 159 14.63 5.73 6.26
CA TYR A 159 15.94 5.12 6.06
C TYR A 159 15.90 3.60 6.20
N ILE A 160 15.26 3.08 7.26
CA ILE A 160 15.09 1.63 7.47
C ILE A 160 14.38 1.00 6.28
N GLY A 161 13.24 1.55 5.88
CA GLY A 161 12.46 1.01 4.77
C GLY A 161 13.20 1.08 3.42
N THR A 162 13.96 2.14 3.18
CA THR A 162 14.78 2.27 1.96
C THR A 162 15.89 1.23 1.93
N VAL A 163 16.58 1.00 3.05
CA VAL A 163 17.62 -0.03 3.15
C VAL A 163 17.03 -1.43 2.95
N LEU A 164 15.92 -1.75 3.63
CA LEU A 164 15.22 -3.02 3.47
C LEU A 164 14.77 -3.25 2.02
N TYR A 165 14.30 -2.18 1.36
CA TYR A 165 13.93 -2.25 -0.04
C TYR A 165 15.13 -2.55 -0.95
N ILE A 166 16.25 -1.84 -0.78
CA ILE A 166 17.46 -2.06 -1.57
C ILE A 166 17.98 -3.50 -1.40
N ILE A 167 17.92 -4.04 -0.18
CA ILE A 167 18.33 -5.42 0.10
C ILE A 167 17.38 -6.41 -0.57
N LEU A 168 16.06 -6.22 -0.46
CA LEU A 168 15.08 -7.19 -0.94
C LEU A 168 14.86 -7.14 -2.46
N PHE A 169 15.09 -5.99 -3.09
CA PHE A 169 14.81 -5.77 -4.50
C PHE A 169 15.53 -6.75 -5.44
N PRO A 170 16.85 -6.99 -5.31
CA PRO A 170 17.56 -7.97 -6.13
C PRO A 170 16.96 -9.38 -6.07
N PHE A 171 16.53 -9.84 -4.89
CA PHE A 171 15.96 -11.19 -4.73
C PHE A 171 14.63 -11.31 -5.46
N ILE A 172 13.71 -10.38 -5.24
CA ILE A 172 12.40 -10.39 -5.92
C ILE A 172 12.57 -10.21 -7.42
N PHE A 173 13.48 -9.34 -7.86
CA PHE A 173 13.75 -9.12 -9.27
C PHE A 173 14.37 -10.35 -9.95
N TYR A 174 15.32 -11.01 -9.28
CA TYR A 174 15.89 -12.29 -9.73
C TYR A 174 14.79 -13.33 -9.93
N ARG A 175 13.90 -13.51 -8.94
CA ARG A 175 12.78 -14.47 -9.06
C ARG A 175 11.89 -14.17 -10.26
N ILE A 176 11.55 -12.91 -10.50
CA ILE A 176 10.66 -12.52 -11.61
C ILE A 176 11.28 -12.84 -12.98
N ILE A 177 12.60 -12.74 -13.11
CA ILE A 177 13.30 -12.94 -14.39
C ILE A 177 13.61 -14.43 -14.64
N PHE A 178 14.04 -15.15 -13.60
CA PHE A 178 14.65 -16.47 -13.76
C PHE A 178 13.75 -17.64 -13.37
N HIS A 179 12.62 -17.41 -12.70
CA HIS A 179 11.67 -18.45 -12.33
C HIS A 179 10.34 -18.33 -13.09
N ASP A 180 9.50 -19.36 -12.96
CA ASP A 180 8.23 -19.44 -13.66
C ASP A 180 7.33 -18.21 -13.41
N PRO A 181 6.64 -17.74 -14.46
CA PRO A 181 5.65 -16.69 -14.33
C PRO A 181 4.60 -17.03 -13.27
N LEU A 182 4.09 -15.98 -12.59
CA LEU A 182 2.98 -16.17 -11.66
C LEU A 182 1.75 -16.72 -12.39
N ALA A 183 1.14 -17.75 -11.79
CA ALA A 183 -0.16 -18.25 -12.18
C ALA A 183 -1.24 -17.16 -12.00
N ASP A 184 -2.33 -17.25 -12.76
CA ASP A 184 -3.34 -16.19 -12.85
C ASP A 184 -4.04 -15.89 -11.50
N ASP A 185 -4.13 -16.87 -10.61
CA ASP A 185 -4.69 -16.74 -9.26
C ASP A 185 -3.82 -15.91 -8.29
N ARG A 186 -2.52 -15.77 -8.59
CA ARG A 186 -1.55 -15.00 -7.81
C ARG A 186 -0.98 -13.82 -8.58
N PHE A 187 -1.21 -13.74 -9.89
CA PHE A 187 -0.66 -12.71 -10.78
C PHE A 187 -0.94 -11.28 -10.29
N PRO A 188 -2.14 -10.91 -9.79
CA PRO A 188 -2.37 -9.54 -9.33
C PRO A 188 -1.42 -9.07 -8.21
N ALA A 189 -0.86 -9.98 -7.41
CA ALA A 189 0.14 -9.64 -6.38
C ALA A 189 1.42 -9.01 -6.98
N PHE A 190 1.66 -9.21 -8.28
CA PHE A 190 2.76 -8.54 -9.02
C PHE A 190 2.70 -7.01 -8.89
N ALA A 191 1.50 -6.44 -8.83
CA ALA A 191 1.30 -5.00 -8.77
C ALA A 191 2.01 -4.32 -7.58
N VAL A 192 2.25 -5.07 -6.50
CA VAL A 192 2.98 -4.58 -5.33
C VAL A 192 4.40 -4.11 -5.68
N MET A 193 5.00 -4.60 -6.79
CA MET A 193 6.28 -4.09 -7.30
C MET A 193 6.34 -2.56 -7.37
N GLY A 194 5.22 -1.89 -7.67
CA GLY A 194 5.15 -0.43 -7.79
C GLY A 194 5.14 0.33 -6.46
N ALA A 195 4.92 -0.33 -5.32
CA ALA A 195 4.78 0.37 -4.04
C ALA A 195 6.13 0.81 -3.42
N PRO A 196 7.17 -0.04 -3.28
CA PRO A 196 8.32 0.25 -2.43
C PRO A 196 9.08 1.54 -2.75
N ALA A 197 9.43 1.73 -4.03
CA ALA A 197 10.17 2.92 -4.45
C ALA A 197 9.33 4.20 -4.29
N ASN A 198 8.06 4.14 -4.68
CA ASN A 198 7.12 5.26 -4.53
C ASN A 198 6.82 5.57 -3.05
N LEU A 199 6.75 4.56 -2.18
CA LEU A 199 6.66 4.71 -0.73
C LEU A 199 7.88 5.44 -0.17
N CYS A 200 9.08 4.97 -0.50
CA CYS A 200 10.32 5.58 -0.04
C CYS A 200 10.43 7.03 -0.52
N LEU A 201 10.08 7.30 -1.79
CA LEU A 201 10.04 8.66 -2.33
C LEU A 201 9.02 9.54 -1.61
N CYS A 202 7.78 9.08 -1.47
CA CYS A 202 6.70 9.82 -0.82
C CYS A 202 7.02 10.08 0.65
N GLY A 203 7.54 9.09 1.36
CA GLY A 203 7.97 9.18 2.76
C GLY A 203 9.13 10.16 2.92
N TYR A 204 10.13 10.10 2.04
CA TYR A 204 11.27 11.02 2.04
C TYR A 204 10.82 12.47 1.82
N LEU A 205 9.96 12.71 0.82
CA LEU A 205 9.35 14.03 0.55
C LEU A 205 8.38 14.51 1.65
N THR A 206 8.04 13.65 2.61
CA THR A 206 7.15 13.98 3.72
C THR A 206 7.91 14.21 5.02
N ALA A 207 8.94 13.42 5.28
CA ALA A 207 9.65 13.41 6.57
C ALA A 207 10.85 14.38 6.62
N PHE A 208 11.34 14.85 5.47
CA PHE A 208 12.52 15.70 5.37
C PHE A 208 12.17 17.08 4.80
N GLN A 209 12.98 18.07 5.17
CA GLN A 209 12.88 19.45 4.66
C GLN A 209 14.05 19.80 3.73
N THR A 210 15.20 19.16 3.94
CA THR A 210 16.39 19.24 3.09
C THR A 210 16.63 17.90 2.42
N TYR A 211 16.80 17.91 1.11
CA TYR A 211 16.83 16.70 0.30
C TYR A 211 18.21 16.45 -0.29
N ASN A 212 18.66 15.20 -0.21
CA ASN A 212 19.74 14.71 -1.04
C ASN A 212 19.18 14.47 -2.46
N THR A 213 19.60 15.29 -3.40
CA THR A 213 19.09 15.27 -4.79
C THR A 213 19.37 13.94 -5.49
N ALA A 214 20.51 13.30 -5.22
CA ALA A 214 20.87 12.02 -5.81
C ALA A 214 19.93 10.89 -5.33
N LEU A 215 19.70 10.80 -4.01
CA LEU A 215 18.77 9.82 -3.45
C LEU A 215 17.34 10.06 -3.96
N LEU A 216 16.90 11.32 -3.99
CA LEU A 216 15.57 11.68 -4.46
C LEU A 216 15.34 11.27 -5.92
N ASN A 217 16.29 11.60 -6.81
CA ASN A 217 16.22 11.25 -8.23
C ASN A 217 16.33 9.74 -8.45
N PHE A 218 17.13 9.05 -7.65
CA PHE A 218 17.22 7.59 -7.68
C PHE A 218 15.87 6.93 -7.34
N LEU A 219 15.23 7.36 -6.24
CA LEU A 219 13.92 6.86 -5.83
C LEU A 219 12.84 7.18 -6.87
N LEU A 220 12.88 8.36 -7.49
CA LEU A 220 11.99 8.74 -8.59
C LEU A 220 12.16 7.84 -9.81
N ALA A 221 13.39 7.64 -10.29
CA ALA A 221 13.66 6.79 -11.44
C ALA A 221 13.18 5.35 -11.20
N LEU A 222 13.45 4.83 -10.00
CA LEU A 222 13.02 3.48 -9.61
C LEU A 222 11.49 3.39 -9.42
N GLY A 223 10.86 4.44 -8.90
CA GLY A 223 9.40 4.57 -8.80
C GLY A 223 8.74 4.54 -10.18
N LEU A 224 9.21 5.36 -11.12
CA LEU A 224 8.71 5.39 -12.50
C LEU A 224 8.89 4.05 -13.19
N PHE A 225 10.06 3.43 -13.07
CA PHE A 225 10.34 2.12 -13.67
C PHE A 225 9.41 1.04 -13.14
N THR A 226 9.22 0.97 -11.81
CA THR A 226 8.36 -0.05 -11.20
C THR A 226 6.87 0.20 -11.49
N THR A 227 6.40 1.45 -11.47
CA THR A 227 5.04 1.83 -11.90
C THR A 227 4.80 1.46 -13.36
N PHE A 228 5.76 1.72 -14.25
CA PHE A 228 5.66 1.31 -15.65
C PHE A 228 5.48 -0.21 -15.80
N LYS A 229 6.21 -1.03 -15.02
CA LYS A 229 5.98 -2.48 -14.99
C LYS A 229 4.57 -2.85 -14.49
N VAL A 230 4.03 -2.10 -13.52
CA VAL A 230 2.63 -2.29 -13.07
C VAL A 230 1.66 -2.02 -14.23
N TYR A 231 1.87 -0.96 -15.03
CA TYR A 231 1.05 -0.69 -16.20
C TYR A 231 1.10 -1.81 -17.25
N LEU A 232 2.29 -2.34 -17.55
CA LEU A 232 2.41 -3.50 -18.44
C LEU A 232 1.65 -4.71 -17.89
N SER A 233 1.67 -4.92 -16.56
CA SER A 233 0.94 -6.02 -15.94
C SER A 233 -0.57 -5.88 -16.04
N LEU A 234 -1.11 -4.65 -16.12
CA LEU A 234 -2.56 -4.42 -16.29
C LEU A 234 -3.09 -5.03 -17.60
N ILE A 235 -2.27 -5.06 -18.66
CA ILE A 235 -2.64 -5.66 -19.95
C ILE A 235 -3.00 -7.14 -19.78
N ARG A 236 -2.22 -7.88 -18.97
CA ARG A 236 -2.52 -9.28 -18.64
C ARG A 236 -3.63 -9.38 -17.59
N ALA A 237 -3.62 -8.51 -16.57
CA ALA A 237 -4.61 -8.54 -15.49
C ALA A 237 -6.04 -8.43 -16.01
N PHE A 238 -6.33 -7.53 -16.96
CA PHE A 238 -7.68 -7.38 -17.52
C PHE A 238 -8.14 -8.56 -18.39
N ARG A 239 -7.28 -9.54 -18.68
CA ARG A 239 -7.68 -10.82 -19.32
C ARG A 239 -8.06 -11.89 -18.29
N ILE A 240 -7.73 -11.67 -17.02
CA ILE A 240 -8.05 -12.58 -15.90
C ILE A 240 -9.41 -12.18 -15.34
N LYS A 241 -10.23 -13.18 -14.96
CA LYS A 241 -11.49 -12.91 -14.24
C LYS A 241 -11.19 -12.22 -12.91
N PHE A 242 -12.04 -11.27 -12.51
CA PHE A 242 -11.84 -10.56 -11.25
C PHE A 242 -11.77 -11.55 -10.08
N ILE A 243 -10.71 -11.41 -9.29
CA ILE A 243 -10.53 -12.06 -8.00
C ILE A 243 -10.21 -11.00 -6.94
N PRO A 244 -10.50 -11.22 -5.65
CA PRO A 244 -10.25 -10.22 -4.61
C PRO A 244 -8.80 -9.69 -4.59
N LEU A 245 -7.83 -10.50 -5.02
CA LEU A 245 -6.41 -10.12 -5.07
C LEU A 245 -6.11 -8.95 -6.02
N PHE A 246 -7.04 -8.56 -6.91
CA PHE A 246 -6.93 -7.30 -7.67
C PHE A 246 -6.78 -6.07 -6.77
N ALA A 247 -7.15 -6.15 -5.48
CA ALA A 247 -6.83 -5.13 -4.49
C ALA A 247 -5.32 -4.79 -4.41
N ALA A 248 -4.43 -5.71 -4.80
CA ALA A 248 -3.00 -5.46 -4.87
C ALA A 248 -2.60 -4.33 -5.84
N TYR A 249 -3.43 -3.99 -6.83
CA TYR A 249 -3.20 -2.85 -7.74
C TYR A 249 -3.51 -1.49 -7.12
N THR A 250 -4.27 -1.44 -6.02
CA THR A 250 -4.83 -0.19 -5.52
C THR A 250 -3.77 0.70 -4.88
N PHE A 251 -3.17 0.27 -3.77
CA PHE A 251 -2.21 1.06 -3.03
C PHE A 251 -0.94 1.43 -3.81
N PRO A 252 -0.31 0.54 -4.60
CA PRO A 252 0.87 0.90 -5.40
C PRO A 252 0.62 2.09 -6.35
N LEU A 253 -0.53 2.13 -7.03
CA LEU A 253 -0.90 3.23 -7.90
C LEU A 253 -1.25 4.50 -7.10
N ALA A 254 -1.96 4.34 -5.98
CA ALA A 254 -2.28 5.47 -5.11
C ALA A 254 -1.03 6.16 -4.54
N VAL A 255 -0.06 5.40 -4.03
CA VAL A 255 1.19 5.95 -3.51
C VAL A 255 2.09 6.48 -4.62
N GLY A 256 2.06 5.88 -5.81
CA GLY A 256 2.68 6.44 -7.02
C GLY A 256 2.17 7.85 -7.33
N ALA A 257 0.85 8.04 -7.32
CA ALA A 257 0.23 9.36 -7.52
C ALA A 257 0.67 10.36 -6.43
N GLN A 258 0.65 9.95 -5.16
CA GLN A 258 1.12 10.81 -4.06
C GLN A 258 2.59 11.22 -4.22
N ALA A 259 3.45 10.28 -4.55
CA ALA A 259 4.88 10.50 -4.71
C ALA A 259 5.16 11.50 -5.83
N LEU A 260 4.51 11.32 -6.99
CA LEU A 260 4.65 12.22 -8.14
C LEU A 260 4.07 13.61 -7.88
N LEU A 261 2.92 13.71 -7.20
CA LEU A 261 2.35 15.01 -6.81
C LEU A 261 3.28 15.77 -5.86
N LYS A 262 3.84 15.08 -4.85
CA LYS A 262 4.83 15.66 -3.94
C LYS A 262 6.11 16.05 -4.67
N TYR A 263 6.57 15.23 -5.61
CA TYR A 263 7.76 15.51 -6.41
C TYR A 263 7.55 16.72 -7.33
N ALA A 264 6.36 16.86 -7.94
CA ALA A 264 6.01 18.05 -8.69
C ALA A 264 6.06 19.30 -7.80
N ASN A 265 5.48 19.25 -6.60
CA ASN A 265 5.55 20.35 -5.64
C ASN A 265 6.99 20.71 -5.21
N TYR A 266 7.85 19.70 -5.03
CA TYR A 266 9.28 19.89 -4.80
C TYR A 266 9.97 20.55 -6.01
N SER A 267 9.69 20.09 -7.23
CA SER A 267 10.25 20.70 -8.45
C SER A 267 9.83 22.17 -8.58
N LYS A 268 8.63 22.52 -8.13
CA LYS A 268 8.15 23.90 -8.06
C LYS A 268 8.96 24.76 -7.09
N SER A 269 9.40 24.20 -5.96
CA SER A 269 10.07 24.96 -4.91
C SER A 269 11.55 25.26 -5.16
N ILE A 270 12.22 24.50 -6.04
CA ILE A 270 13.66 24.70 -6.30
C ILE A 270 13.91 25.70 -7.44
N ASN A 271 13.28 25.52 -8.60
CA ASN A 271 13.43 26.44 -9.76
C ASN A 271 12.20 26.46 -10.69
N GLY A 272 11.21 25.58 -10.48
CA GLY A 272 9.97 25.54 -11.27
C GLY A 272 10.10 25.01 -12.71
N GLU A 273 11.31 24.89 -13.26
CA GLU A 273 11.57 24.54 -14.66
C GLU A 273 10.80 23.28 -15.13
N TYR A 274 10.81 22.22 -14.32
CA TYR A 274 10.16 20.95 -14.66
C TYR A 274 8.79 20.75 -13.99
N PHE A 275 8.25 21.77 -13.31
CA PHE A 275 7.00 21.64 -12.55
C PHE A 275 5.85 21.13 -13.42
N TYR A 276 5.63 21.74 -14.59
CA TYR A 276 4.50 21.39 -15.47
C TYR A 276 4.58 19.95 -15.98
N ILE A 277 5.79 19.47 -16.31
CA ILE A 277 6.00 18.09 -16.76
C ILE A 277 5.64 17.12 -15.64
N TRP A 278 6.20 17.32 -14.44
CA TRP A 278 5.91 16.45 -13.30
C TRP A 278 4.45 16.54 -12.86
N ASN A 279 3.83 17.72 -12.97
CA ASN A 279 2.42 17.90 -12.66
C ASN A 279 1.54 17.11 -13.63
N ILE A 280 1.78 17.17 -14.94
CA ILE A 280 1.03 16.38 -15.94
C ILE A 280 1.19 14.88 -15.68
N ILE A 281 2.42 14.41 -15.45
CA ILE A 281 2.69 13.00 -15.13
C ILE A 281 1.96 12.58 -13.85
N SER A 282 1.97 13.43 -12.82
CA SER A 282 1.29 13.15 -11.56
C SER A 282 -0.24 13.11 -11.68
N ILE A 283 -0.83 13.96 -12.52
CA ILE A 283 -2.28 13.96 -12.80
C ILE A 283 -2.67 12.71 -13.59
N PHE A 284 -1.84 12.32 -14.56
CA PHE A 284 -2.06 11.09 -15.32
C PHE A 284 -2.08 9.86 -14.40
N GLU A 285 -1.10 9.73 -13.51
CA GLU A 285 -1.07 8.68 -12.48
C GLU A 285 -2.29 8.75 -11.55
N LEU A 286 -2.66 9.96 -11.09
CA LEU A 286 -3.81 10.18 -10.22
C LEU A 286 -5.12 9.69 -10.84
N ILE A 287 -5.32 9.96 -12.14
CA ILE A 287 -6.51 9.51 -12.89
C ILE A 287 -6.50 7.98 -13.01
N ILE A 288 -5.40 7.37 -13.43
CA ILE A 288 -5.30 5.91 -13.58
C ILE A 288 -5.52 5.21 -12.24
N ALA A 289 -4.87 5.68 -11.18
CA ALA A 289 -5.04 5.14 -9.84
C ALA A 289 -6.49 5.24 -9.37
N SER A 290 -7.16 6.38 -9.62
CA SER A 290 -8.58 6.57 -9.28
C SER A 290 -9.48 5.60 -10.05
N MET A 291 -9.28 5.46 -11.37
CA MET A 291 -10.05 4.53 -12.21
C MET A 291 -9.86 3.08 -11.75
N MET A 292 -8.63 2.68 -11.46
CA MET A 292 -8.32 1.33 -11.01
C MET A 292 -8.95 1.03 -9.64
N ILE A 293 -8.91 1.98 -8.70
CA ILE A 293 -9.51 1.79 -7.38
C ILE A 293 -11.04 1.73 -7.47
N ILE A 294 -11.67 2.56 -8.31
CA ILE A 294 -13.11 2.47 -8.58
C ILE A 294 -13.47 1.10 -9.17
N TYR A 295 -12.71 0.63 -10.16
CA TYR A 295 -12.90 -0.69 -10.77
C TYR A 295 -12.81 -1.80 -9.71
N VAL A 296 -11.77 -1.81 -8.87
CA VAL A 296 -11.61 -2.84 -7.83
C VAL A 296 -12.72 -2.74 -6.79
N PHE A 297 -13.07 -1.53 -6.35
CA PHE A 297 -14.10 -1.32 -5.33
C PHE A 297 -15.46 -1.86 -5.77
N ILE A 298 -15.88 -1.51 -6.99
CA ILE A 298 -17.16 -1.98 -7.57
C ILE A 298 -17.17 -3.51 -7.71
N ASN A 299 -16.12 -4.10 -8.30
CA ASN A 299 -16.05 -5.55 -8.47
C ASN A 299 -15.94 -6.29 -7.13
N MET A 300 -15.28 -5.71 -6.13
CA MET A 300 -15.22 -6.25 -4.78
C MET A 300 -16.61 -6.26 -4.12
N ILE A 301 -17.41 -5.20 -4.29
CA ILE A 301 -18.81 -5.18 -3.81
C ILE A 301 -19.62 -6.31 -4.46
N PHE A 302 -19.53 -6.47 -5.78
CA PHE A 302 -20.21 -7.56 -6.48
C PHE A 302 -19.74 -8.95 -6.00
N PHE A 303 -18.43 -9.12 -5.81
CA PHE A 303 -17.85 -10.35 -5.29
C PHE A 303 -18.40 -10.68 -3.90
N VAL A 304 -18.37 -9.72 -2.97
CA VAL A 304 -18.90 -9.90 -1.61
C VAL A 304 -20.40 -10.17 -1.64
N HIS A 305 -21.17 -9.45 -2.46
CA HIS A 305 -22.60 -9.65 -2.55
C HIS A 305 -22.96 -11.07 -3.02
N ASN A 306 -22.28 -11.57 -4.07
CA ASN A 306 -22.59 -12.89 -4.64
C ASN A 306 -22.07 -14.04 -3.77
N ASN A 307 -20.82 -13.98 -3.30
CA ASN A 307 -20.15 -15.12 -2.64
C ASN A 307 -20.29 -15.11 -1.10
N VAL A 308 -20.60 -13.95 -0.49
CA VAL A 308 -20.71 -13.82 0.97
C VAL A 308 -22.17 -13.62 1.38
N ILE A 309 -22.89 -12.73 0.71
CA ILE A 309 -24.26 -12.38 1.11
C ILE A 309 -25.29 -13.37 0.55
N LYS A 310 -25.24 -13.68 -0.76
CA LYS A 310 -26.20 -14.56 -1.44
C LYS A 310 -25.97 -16.06 -1.18
N GLU A 311 -24.75 -16.56 -1.27
CA GLU A 311 -24.38 -17.97 -1.02
C GLU A 311 -24.56 -18.46 0.44
N SER A 312 -25.17 -17.66 1.32
CA SER A 312 -25.45 -18.03 2.72
C SER A 312 -26.94 -18.26 2.99
N LYS A 313 -27.71 -18.55 1.94
CA LYS A 313 -29.03 -19.19 2.01
C LYS A 313 -28.88 -20.65 1.62
#